data_AF-A0A9P7VTL0-F1
#
_entry.id   AF-A0A9P7VTL0-F1
#
_cell.length_a   1.000
_cell.length_b   1.000
_cell.length_c   1.000
_cell.angle_alpha   90.00
_cell.angle_beta   90.00
_cell.angle_gamma   90.00
#
_symmetry.space_group_name_H-M   'P 1'
#
loop_
_entity.id
_entity.type
_entity.pdbx_description
1 polymer ?
#
loop_
_entity_poly.entity_id
_entity_poly.type
_entity_poly.pdbx_seq_one_letter_code
_entity_poly.pdbx_strand_id
1 'polypeptide(L)'
;MFTRPATWEYLEEELGPLTWKSYDQDKYFSVLSKAKRRGVKLYTGAFQKPAPFFGFGDNFKNHLALLEVWMTRDHLLDQINKAYYLADVFEFMASFPGMANFTGYQLLLNLGYTELLQFSGMDFVVPGLGAQSGLVKLFGDSLKKAKANVPGIEVDIIEWMAKHQKQHFQRLGLHCPVLGRDNLPMELADVEHAICEVDKYLRMSHPSLKGLHDRTHNKRANFKPSSNCPAIPTLPKAWSHPARKIIRVRPKRPRINKRYTVAYIGDMVKDKKGKVLYKVFWENYRDDQATWEPEDELMEDAPLKVEEFLESRRHRH
;
A
#
# COMPACT_ATOMS: atom_id res chain seq x y z
N MET A 1 9.64 1.23 -6.18
CA MET A 1 10.16 0.97 -4.81
C MET A 1 10.74 2.23 -4.19
N PHE A 2 11.55 3.02 -4.91
CA PHE A 2 11.91 4.39 -4.51
C PHE A 2 10.94 5.39 -5.16
N THR A 3 10.01 5.96 -4.39
CA THR A 3 8.99 6.89 -4.93
C THR A 3 9.42 8.36 -4.88
N ARG A 4 10.66 8.63 -4.48
CA ARG A 4 11.24 9.97 -4.53
C ARG A 4 11.94 10.16 -5.89
N PRO A 5 11.51 11.11 -6.75
CA PRO A 5 12.13 11.33 -8.07
C PRO A 5 13.64 11.57 -7.99
N ALA A 6 14.10 12.39 -7.05
CA ALA A 6 15.52 12.65 -6.83
C ALA A 6 16.37 11.40 -6.52
N THR A 7 15.76 10.33 -5.99
CA THR A 7 16.47 9.06 -5.77
C THR A 7 16.62 8.28 -7.08
N TRP A 8 15.63 8.35 -7.96
CA TRP A 8 15.69 7.78 -9.30
C TRP A 8 16.74 8.51 -10.16
N GLU A 9 16.68 9.84 -10.21
CA GLU A 9 17.62 10.69 -10.95
C GLU A 9 19.07 10.44 -10.52
N TYR A 10 19.32 10.33 -9.21
CA TYR A 10 20.67 10.03 -8.69
C TYR A 10 21.18 8.64 -9.09
N LEU A 11 20.30 7.64 -9.13
CA LEU A 11 20.66 6.31 -9.62
C LEU A 11 20.99 6.36 -11.12
N GLU A 12 20.18 7.06 -11.91
CA GLU A 12 20.42 7.22 -13.36
C GLU A 12 21.73 7.95 -13.66
N GLU A 13 22.07 8.97 -12.89
CA GLU A 13 23.33 9.71 -13.05
C GLU A 13 24.55 8.83 -12.79
N GLU A 14 24.53 7.99 -11.75
CA GLU A 14 25.70 7.19 -11.34
C GLU A 14 25.79 5.84 -12.07
N LEU A 15 24.67 5.30 -12.58
CA LEU A 15 24.60 3.96 -13.16
C LEU A 15 24.17 3.94 -14.65
N GLY A 16 23.75 5.08 -15.18
CA GLY A 16 23.12 5.18 -16.51
C GLY A 16 21.66 4.73 -16.50
N PRO A 17 21.06 4.47 -17.68
CA PRO A 17 19.67 4.04 -17.79
C PRO A 17 19.39 2.79 -16.94
N LEU A 18 18.40 2.91 -16.04
CA LEU A 18 18.07 1.83 -15.10
C LEU A 18 17.21 0.79 -15.82
N THR A 19 17.84 -0.32 -16.21
CA THR A 19 17.14 -1.45 -16.83
C THR A 19 17.45 -2.73 -16.07
N TRP A 20 16.54 -3.70 -16.11
CA TRP A 20 16.80 -5.02 -15.53
C TRP A 20 18.00 -5.72 -16.19
N LYS A 21 18.21 -5.50 -17.49
CA LYS A 21 19.33 -6.09 -18.24
C LYS A 21 20.70 -5.61 -17.74
N SER A 22 20.80 -4.35 -17.32
CA SER A 22 22.03 -3.73 -16.80
C SER A 22 22.09 -3.70 -15.27
N TYR A 23 21.10 -4.29 -14.59
CA TYR A 23 21.00 -4.26 -13.14
C TYR A 23 22.12 -5.07 -12.48
N ASP A 24 22.73 -4.50 -11.44
CA ASP A 24 23.83 -5.06 -10.66
C ASP A 24 23.66 -4.66 -9.20
N GLN A 25 23.41 -5.64 -8.33
CA GLN A 25 23.06 -5.39 -6.94
C GLN A 25 24.12 -4.58 -6.20
N ASP A 26 25.38 -4.97 -6.33
CA ASP A 26 26.49 -4.39 -5.58
C ASP A 26 26.70 -2.93 -5.97
N LYS A 27 26.55 -2.60 -7.26
CA LYS A 27 26.60 -1.22 -7.73
C LYS A 27 25.48 -0.38 -7.14
N TYR A 28 24.24 -0.86 -7.18
CA TYR A 28 23.10 -0.15 -6.58
C TYR A 28 23.29 0.03 -5.07
N PHE A 29 23.77 -1.00 -4.37
CA PHE A 29 24.06 -0.93 -2.94
C PHE A 29 25.09 0.15 -2.65
N SER A 30 26.18 0.19 -3.41
CA SER A 30 27.25 1.17 -3.26
C SER A 30 26.74 2.60 -3.44
N VAL A 31 26.00 2.87 -4.53
CA VAL A 31 25.45 4.19 -4.86
C VAL A 31 24.47 4.66 -3.79
N LEU A 32 23.51 3.82 -3.39
CA LEU A 32 22.51 4.19 -2.38
C LEU A 32 23.13 4.33 -0.97
N SER A 33 24.12 3.51 -0.62
CA SER A 33 24.89 3.67 0.62
C SER A 33 25.66 5.00 0.62
N LYS A 34 26.28 5.40 -0.50
CA LYS A 34 26.98 6.69 -0.67
C LYS A 34 26.02 7.86 -0.47
N ALA A 35 24.84 7.83 -1.10
CA ALA A 35 23.80 8.84 -0.90
C ALA A 35 23.34 8.92 0.56
N LYS A 36 23.06 7.77 1.20
CA LYS A 36 22.65 7.71 2.60
C LYS A 36 23.73 8.29 3.54
N ARG A 37 25.01 7.95 3.33
CA ARG A 37 26.15 8.50 4.12
C ARG A 37 26.26 10.02 4.01
N ARG A 38 25.87 10.59 2.87
CA ARG A 38 25.81 12.05 2.64
C ARG A 38 24.55 12.71 3.22
N GLY A 39 23.70 11.95 3.94
CA GLY A 39 22.47 12.47 4.54
C GLY A 39 21.30 12.62 3.55
N VAL A 40 21.41 12.10 2.33
CA VAL A 40 20.33 12.14 1.34
C VAL A 40 19.22 11.18 1.76
N LYS A 41 17.98 11.68 1.87
CA LYS A 41 16.81 10.83 2.12
C LYS A 41 16.46 10.04 0.85
N LEU A 42 16.47 8.71 0.92
CA LEU A 42 16.16 7.86 -0.24
C LEU A 42 14.65 7.64 -0.47
N TYR A 43 13.82 8.00 0.51
CA TYR A 43 12.38 7.78 0.50
C TYR A 43 11.63 9.06 0.84
N THR A 44 10.36 9.11 0.44
CA THR A 44 9.40 10.08 0.96
C THR A 44 8.75 9.56 2.25
N GLY A 45 8.19 10.45 3.08
CA GLY A 45 7.53 10.07 4.33
C GLY A 45 6.25 9.24 4.14
N ALA A 46 5.65 9.28 2.95
CA ALA A 46 4.43 8.55 2.62
C ALA A 46 4.68 7.14 2.05
N PHE A 47 5.94 6.79 1.72
CA PHE A 47 6.27 5.57 0.99
C PHE A 47 7.51 4.86 1.55
N GLN A 48 7.77 4.98 2.85
CA GLN A 48 8.74 4.14 3.52
C GLN A 48 8.11 2.77 3.77
N LYS A 49 8.01 1.94 2.72
CA LYS A 49 7.57 0.55 2.82
C LYS A 49 8.55 -0.20 3.74
N PRO A 50 8.12 -0.94 4.77
CA PRO A 50 9.01 -1.91 5.38
C PRO A 50 9.37 -2.91 4.29
N ALA A 51 10.67 -3.08 4.07
CA ALA A 51 11.13 -4.10 3.15
C ALA A 51 11.04 -5.45 3.87
N PRO A 52 10.57 -6.52 3.22
CA PRO A 52 10.83 -7.87 3.71
C PRO A 52 12.32 -7.99 4.05
N PHE A 53 12.64 -8.42 5.26
CA PHE A 53 14.03 -8.42 5.69
C PHE A 53 14.74 -9.65 5.12
N PHE A 54 15.71 -9.38 4.24
CA PHE A 54 16.59 -10.35 3.58
C PHE A 54 17.96 -10.42 4.26
N GLY A 55 18.05 -10.07 5.54
CA GLY A 55 19.31 -10.08 6.29
C GLY A 55 20.13 -8.77 6.20
N PHE A 56 19.68 -7.78 5.43
CA PHE A 56 20.42 -6.51 5.31
C PHE A 56 19.99 -5.49 6.37
N GLY A 57 20.96 -4.79 6.97
CA GLY A 57 20.68 -3.72 7.94
C GLY A 57 20.03 -2.46 7.34
N ASP A 58 20.00 -2.33 6.01
CA ASP A 58 19.43 -1.18 5.30
C ASP A 58 18.17 -1.58 4.51
N ASN A 59 17.04 -0.87 4.72
CA ASN A 59 15.80 -1.15 3.99
C ASN A 59 15.93 -1.09 2.46
N PHE A 60 16.78 -0.21 1.91
CA PHE A 60 16.95 -0.17 0.45
C PHE A 60 17.62 -1.42 -0.11
N LYS A 61 18.48 -2.09 0.67
CA LYS A 61 19.09 -3.36 0.27
C LYS A 61 18.07 -4.48 0.29
N ASN A 62 17.28 -4.56 1.35
CA ASN A 62 16.16 -5.50 1.47
C ASN A 62 15.13 -5.33 0.34
N HIS A 63 14.83 -4.08 -0.03
CA HIS A 63 14.00 -3.74 -1.18
C HIS A 63 14.57 -4.27 -2.50
N LEU A 64 15.85 -4.02 -2.77
CA LEU A 64 16.49 -4.52 -3.99
C LEU A 64 16.60 -6.05 -4.00
N ALA A 65 16.80 -6.70 -2.85
CA ALA A 65 16.75 -8.15 -2.73
C ALA A 65 15.35 -8.71 -3.06
N LEU A 66 14.27 -8.05 -2.60
CA LEU A 66 12.90 -8.42 -3.00
C LEU A 66 12.72 -8.33 -4.52
N LEU A 67 13.23 -7.26 -5.14
CA LEU A 67 13.18 -7.09 -6.59
C LEU A 67 13.87 -8.25 -7.31
N GLU A 68 15.05 -8.67 -6.86
CA GLU A 68 15.75 -9.82 -7.42
C GLU A 68 14.96 -11.12 -7.28
N VAL A 69 14.38 -11.38 -6.12
CA VAL A 69 13.54 -12.56 -5.90
C VAL A 69 12.38 -12.57 -6.90
N TRP A 70 11.67 -11.45 -7.04
CA TRP A 70 10.58 -11.32 -7.99
C TRP A 70 11.01 -11.49 -9.45
N MET A 71 12.14 -10.90 -9.83
CA MET A 71 12.56 -10.90 -11.22
C MET A 71 13.24 -12.20 -11.65
N THR A 72 13.93 -12.89 -10.73
CA THR A 72 14.73 -14.09 -11.04
C THR A 72 14.08 -15.40 -10.64
N ARG A 73 13.50 -15.49 -9.43
CA ARG A 73 12.99 -16.75 -8.87
C ARG A 73 11.50 -16.91 -9.09
N ASP A 74 10.74 -15.86 -8.84
CA ASP A 74 9.27 -15.93 -8.86
C ASP A 74 8.64 -15.41 -10.16
N HIS A 75 9.48 -14.95 -11.09
CA HIS A 75 9.10 -14.54 -12.44
C HIS A 75 7.87 -13.61 -12.46
N LEU A 76 7.95 -12.48 -11.74
CA LEU A 76 6.84 -11.51 -11.61
C LEU A 76 6.23 -11.12 -12.96
N LEU A 77 7.03 -10.93 -14.00
CA LEU A 77 6.52 -10.59 -15.34
C LEU A 77 5.65 -11.71 -15.92
N ASP A 78 5.98 -12.98 -15.70
CA ASP A 78 5.16 -14.11 -16.14
C ASP A 78 3.84 -14.18 -15.36
N GLN A 79 3.89 -13.88 -14.06
CA GLN A 79 2.68 -13.79 -13.23
C GLN A 79 1.74 -12.68 -13.73
N ILE A 80 2.30 -11.51 -14.05
CA ILE A 80 1.54 -10.39 -14.63
C ILE A 80 0.95 -10.78 -15.99
N ASN A 81 1.74 -11.39 -16.87
CA ASN A 81 1.31 -11.76 -18.22
C ASN A 81 0.22 -12.84 -18.23
N LYS A 82 0.22 -13.74 -17.24
CA LYS A 82 -0.78 -14.81 -17.08
C LYS A 82 -2.03 -14.36 -16.34
N ALA A 83 -1.98 -13.23 -15.63
CA ALA A 83 -3.09 -12.77 -14.81
C ALA A 83 -4.28 -12.36 -15.68
N TYR A 84 -5.46 -12.91 -15.39
CA TYR A 84 -6.70 -12.48 -16.00
C TYR A 84 -7.38 -11.37 -15.19
N TYR A 85 -7.22 -11.39 -13.87
CA TYR A 85 -7.72 -10.35 -12.97
C TYR A 85 -6.55 -9.59 -12.32
N LEU A 86 -6.73 -8.28 -12.10
CA LEU A 86 -5.76 -7.47 -11.33
C LEU A 86 -5.59 -8.01 -9.90
N ALA A 87 -6.64 -8.63 -9.35
CA ALA A 87 -6.62 -9.33 -8.07
C ALA A 87 -5.60 -10.49 -8.02
N ASP A 88 -5.32 -11.17 -9.14
CA ASP A 88 -4.38 -12.28 -9.18
C ASP A 88 -2.93 -11.78 -9.01
N VAL A 89 -2.61 -10.64 -9.64
CA VAL A 89 -1.32 -9.95 -9.46
C VAL A 89 -1.17 -9.47 -8.02
N PHE A 90 -2.23 -8.89 -7.46
CA PHE A 90 -2.24 -8.47 -6.06
C PHE A 90 -2.00 -9.64 -5.09
N GLU A 91 -2.69 -10.77 -5.25
CA GLU A 91 -2.51 -11.96 -4.40
C GLU A 91 -1.06 -12.43 -4.43
N PHE A 92 -0.46 -12.50 -5.61
CA PHE A 92 0.93 -12.87 -5.77
C PHE A 92 1.83 -11.91 -4.99
N MET A 93 1.70 -10.60 -5.20
CA MET A 93 2.52 -9.59 -4.52
C MET A 93 2.32 -9.61 -3.01
N ALA A 94 1.07 -9.75 -2.54
CA ALA A 94 0.72 -9.71 -1.14
C ALA A 94 1.09 -10.97 -0.35
N SER A 95 1.46 -12.05 -1.07
CA SER A 95 1.92 -13.30 -0.48
C SER A 95 3.33 -13.20 0.14
N PHE A 96 4.08 -12.13 -0.16
CA PHE A 96 5.43 -11.90 0.36
C PHE A 96 5.42 -11.16 1.72
N PRO A 97 6.40 -11.39 2.61
CA PRO A 97 6.51 -10.65 3.87
C PRO A 97 6.70 -9.15 3.61
N GLY A 98 6.21 -8.29 4.50
CA GLY A 98 6.28 -6.83 4.33
C GLY A 98 5.47 -6.28 3.14
N MET A 99 4.73 -7.15 2.43
CA MET A 99 3.85 -6.78 1.32
C MET A 99 2.37 -6.95 1.70
N ALA A 100 2.02 -6.68 2.96
CA ALA A 100 0.63 -6.65 3.44
C ALA A 100 -0.30 -5.83 2.53
N ASN A 101 -1.61 -5.98 2.70
CA ASN A 101 -2.64 -5.39 1.83
C ASN A 101 -2.35 -3.96 1.39
N PHE A 102 -2.04 -3.07 2.34
CA PHE A 102 -1.69 -1.69 2.04
C PHE A 102 -0.42 -1.59 1.15
N THR A 103 0.69 -2.21 1.58
CA THR A 103 1.97 -2.10 0.87
C THR A 103 1.91 -2.73 -0.53
N GLY A 104 1.27 -3.90 -0.65
CA GLY A 104 1.00 -4.60 -1.90
C GLY A 104 0.15 -3.77 -2.85
N TYR A 105 -0.98 -3.27 -2.37
CA TYR A 105 -1.91 -2.49 -3.19
C TYR A 105 -1.28 -1.18 -3.67
N GLN A 106 -0.57 -0.45 -2.79
CA GLN A 106 0.12 0.77 -3.17
C GLN A 106 1.23 0.51 -4.22
N LEU A 107 1.92 -0.63 -4.18
CA LEU A 107 2.88 -0.96 -5.24
C LEU A 107 2.18 -1.34 -6.54
N LEU A 108 1.08 -2.08 -6.47
CA LEU A 108 0.25 -2.43 -7.62
C LEU A 108 -0.28 -1.18 -8.34
N LEU A 109 -0.78 -0.19 -7.59
CA LEU A 109 -1.19 1.10 -8.14
C LEU A 109 -0.05 1.80 -8.87
N ASN A 110 1.15 1.85 -8.28
CA ASN A 110 2.34 2.42 -8.93
C ASN A 110 2.71 1.69 -10.23
N LEU A 111 2.63 0.35 -10.26
CA LEU A 111 2.83 -0.42 -11.50
C LEU A 111 1.77 -0.09 -12.55
N GLY A 112 0.56 0.29 -12.14
CA GLY A 112 -0.51 0.79 -13.00
C GLY A 112 -0.22 2.13 -13.71
N TYR A 113 0.86 2.82 -13.36
CA TYR A 113 1.37 3.99 -14.12
C TYR A 113 2.28 3.56 -15.29
N THR A 114 2.69 2.29 -15.33
CA THR A 114 3.60 1.73 -16.32
C THR A 114 2.86 0.86 -17.32
N GLU A 115 3.49 0.53 -18.45
CA GLU A 115 2.92 -0.34 -19.48
C GLU A 115 2.84 -1.82 -19.05
N LEU A 116 3.42 -2.17 -17.89
CA LEU A 116 3.40 -3.54 -17.34
C LEU A 116 1.99 -3.97 -16.92
N LEU A 117 1.15 -3.04 -16.44
CA LEU A 117 -0.21 -3.33 -15.99
C LEU A 117 -1.24 -2.57 -16.82
N GLN A 118 -2.01 -3.33 -17.61
CA GLN A 118 -3.03 -2.80 -18.53
C GLN A 118 -4.44 -3.16 -18.07
N PHE A 119 -4.68 -3.10 -16.75
CA PHE A 119 -5.99 -3.32 -16.12
C PHE A 119 -6.75 -2.01 -15.93
N SER A 120 -8.08 -2.08 -15.89
CA SER A 120 -8.91 -0.91 -15.59
C SER A 120 -8.72 -0.50 -14.12
N GLY A 121 -8.80 0.79 -13.79
CA GLY A 121 -8.87 1.20 -12.38
C GLY A 121 -10.21 0.85 -11.72
N MET A 122 -11.13 0.27 -12.49
CA MET A 122 -12.38 -0.30 -12.02
C MET A 122 -12.31 -1.81 -11.72
N ASP A 123 -11.15 -2.45 -11.87
CA ASP A 123 -11.01 -3.91 -11.75
C ASP A 123 -10.90 -4.40 -10.30
N PHE A 124 -10.22 -3.63 -9.44
CA PHE A 124 -9.82 -4.12 -8.13
C PHE A 124 -9.45 -2.97 -7.17
N VAL A 125 -9.84 -3.10 -5.91
CA VAL A 125 -9.49 -2.17 -4.83
C VAL A 125 -9.27 -2.91 -3.52
N VAL A 126 -8.36 -2.40 -2.69
CA VAL A 126 -8.08 -2.89 -1.35
C VAL A 126 -8.28 -1.73 -0.37
N PRO A 127 -9.34 -1.76 0.46
CA PRO A 127 -9.59 -0.69 1.42
C PRO A 127 -8.50 -0.66 2.48
N GLY A 128 -7.67 0.38 2.50
CA GLY A 128 -6.67 0.55 3.54
C GLY A 128 -7.31 0.89 4.88
N LEU A 129 -6.54 0.77 5.98
CA LEU A 129 -7.02 1.08 7.33
C LEU A 129 -7.65 2.48 7.46
N GLY A 130 -7.17 3.45 6.67
CA GLY A 130 -7.74 4.80 6.64
C GLY A 130 -9.14 4.84 6.03
N ALA A 131 -9.32 4.21 4.86
CA ALA A 131 -10.63 4.11 4.23
C ALA A 131 -11.61 3.25 5.05
N GLN A 132 -11.16 2.13 5.62
CA GLN A 132 -11.99 1.32 6.53
C GLN A 132 -12.48 2.16 7.72
N SER A 133 -11.58 2.94 8.34
CA SER A 133 -11.95 3.88 9.41
C SER A 133 -12.92 4.96 8.92
N GLY A 134 -12.73 5.48 7.71
CA GLY A 134 -13.61 6.47 7.09
C GLY A 134 -15.01 5.92 6.85
N LEU A 135 -15.13 4.69 6.36
CA LEU A 135 -16.41 4.01 6.21
C LEU A 135 -17.13 3.82 7.55
N VAL A 136 -16.40 3.44 8.62
CA VAL A 136 -16.97 3.35 9.97
C VAL A 136 -17.56 4.70 10.40
N LYS A 137 -16.87 5.80 10.12
CA LYS A 137 -17.37 7.14 10.47
C LYS A 137 -18.55 7.60 9.61
N LEU A 138 -18.57 7.22 8.33
CA LEU A 138 -19.66 7.56 7.41
C LEU A 138 -20.96 6.82 7.73
N PHE A 139 -20.86 5.55 8.10
CA PHE A 139 -22.02 4.64 8.18
C PHE A 139 -22.31 4.13 9.60
N GLY A 140 -21.39 4.30 10.55
CA GLY A 140 -21.58 3.92 11.95
C GLY A 140 -21.96 2.45 12.12
N ASP A 141 -22.99 2.21 12.91
CA ASP A 141 -23.45 0.85 13.24
C ASP A 141 -24.05 0.09 12.05
N SER A 142 -24.50 0.79 11.01
CA SER A 142 -25.01 0.12 9.80
C SER A 142 -23.90 -0.68 9.09
N LEU A 143 -22.68 -0.13 9.03
CA LEU A 143 -21.53 -0.85 8.48
C LEU A 143 -21.16 -2.05 9.33
N LYS A 144 -21.17 -1.92 10.67
CA LYS A 144 -20.85 -3.04 11.57
C LYS A 144 -21.81 -4.22 11.36
N LYS A 145 -23.11 -3.93 11.25
CA LYS A 145 -24.14 -4.94 10.95
C LYS A 145 -23.94 -5.57 9.57
N ALA A 146 -23.62 -4.77 8.55
CA ALA A 146 -23.36 -5.27 7.21
C ALA A 146 -22.12 -6.19 7.19
N LYS A 147 -21.03 -5.78 7.84
CA LYS A 147 -19.76 -6.53 7.90
C LYS A 147 -19.90 -7.89 8.60
N ALA A 148 -20.79 -8.01 9.58
CA ALA A 148 -21.09 -9.28 10.24
C ALA A 148 -21.71 -10.31 9.28
N ASN A 149 -22.49 -9.87 8.30
CA ASN A 149 -23.14 -10.73 7.32
C ASN A 149 -22.31 -10.88 6.02
N VAL A 150 -21.57 -9.83 5.66
CA VAL A 150 -20.79 -9.74 4.42
C VAL A 150 -19.37 -9.28 4.76
N PRO A 151 -18.47 -10.21 5.11
CA PRO A 151 -17.06 -9.87 5.33
C PRO A 151 -16.46 -9.21 4.08
N GLY A 152 -15.85 -8.03 4.25
CA GLY A 152 -15.25 -7.27 3.15
C GLY A 152 -16.23 -6.40 2.35
N ILE A 153 -17.43 -6.13 2.89
CA ILE A 153 -18.44 -5.21 2.31
C ILE A 153 -17.89 -3.82 1.95
N GLU A 154 -16.78 -3.41 2.57
CA GLU A 154 -16.10 -2.16 2.27
C GLU A 154 -15.75 -2.01 0.79
N VAL A 155 -15.35 -3.11 0.12
CA VAL A 155 -15.07 -3.10 -1.31
C VAL A 155 -16.34 -2.85 -2.12
N ASP A 156 -17.45 -3.50 -1.76
CA ASP A 156 -18.74 -3.32 -2.44
C ASP A 156 -19.24 -1.88 -2.30
N ILE A 157 -19.05 -1.26 -1.14
CA ILE A 157 -19.40 0.14 -0.90
C ILE A 157 -18.57 1.05 -1.80
N ILE A 158 -17.25 0.84 -1.88
CA ILE A 158 -16.36 1.66 -2.74
C ILE A 158 -16.75 1.50 -4.22
N GLU A 159 -16.97 0.27 -4.68
CA GLU A 159 -17.43 0.01 -6.05
C GLU A 159 -18.76 0.68 -6.35
N TRP A 160 -19.70 0.61 -5.42
CA TRP A 160 -21.00 1.26 -5.56
C TRP A 160 -20.86 2.77 -5.60
N MET A 161 -20.06 3.36 -4.71
CA MET A 161 -19.80 4.80 -4.69
C MET A 161 -19.17 5.28 -6.00
N ALA A 162 -18.19 4.55 -6.54
CA ALA A 162 -17.57 4.86 -7.82
C ALA A 162 -18.58 4.78 -8.99
N LYS A 163 -19.41 3.73 -9.03
CA LYS A 163 -20.44 3.55 -10.08
C LYS A 163 -21.52 4.65 -10.05
N HIS A 164 -21.88 5.15 -8.87
CA HIS A 164 -22.99 6.11 -8.69
C HIS A 164 -22.53 7.55 -8.43
N GLN A 165 -21.22 7.84 -8.49
CA GLN A 165 -20.66 9.15 -8.11
C GLN A 165 -21.39 10.32 -8.80
N LYS A 166 -21.59 10.25 -10.12
CA LYS A 166 -22.21 11.34 -10.90
C LYS A 166 -23.64 11.64 -10.43
N GLN A 167 -24.43 10.59 -10.20
CA GLN A 167 -25.80 10.70 -9.71
C GLN A 167 -25.84 11.38 -8.34
N HIS A 168 -24.94 11.02 -7.43
CA HIS A 168 -24.94 11.59 -6.08
C HIS A 168 -24.42 13.03 -6.02
N PHE A 169 -23.41 13.38 -6.82
CA PHE A 169 -23.00 14.77 -6.98
C PHE A 169 -24.16 15.62 -7.52
N GLN A 170 -24.82 15.16 -8.59
CA GLN A 170 -25.97 15.86 -9.16
C GLN A 170 -27.13 16.01 -8.16
N ARG A 171 -27.47 14.95 -7.43
CA ARG A 171 -28.52 14.97 -6.39
C ARG A 171 -28.25 16.03 -5.31
N LEU A 172 -26.99 16.29 -5.00
CA LEU A 172 -26.57 17.30 -4.02
C LEU A 172 -26.39 18.71 -4.62
N GLY A 173 -26.65 18.90 -5.91
CA GLY A 173 -26.39 20.18 -6.59
C GLY A 173 -24.90 20.49 -6.73
N LEU A 174 -24.04 19.47 -6.72
CA LEU A 174 -22.59 19.60 -6.79
C LEU A 174 -22.06 19.15 -8.15
N HIS A 175 -20.96 19.74 -8.59
CA HIS A 175 -20.22 19.26 -9.75
C HIS A 175 -19.40 18.02 -9.38
N CYS A 176 -19.54 16.95 -10.16
CA CYS A 176 -18.69 15.77 -10.02
C CYS A 176 -17.26 16.12 -10.42
N PRO A 177 -16.24 15.84 -9.59
CA PRO A 177 -14.85 16.03 -9.97
C PRO A 177 -14.49 15.10 -11.12
N VAL A 178 -13.67 15.60 -12.04
CA VAL A 178 -13.16 14.86 -13.20
C VAL A 178 -11.69 15.17 -13.41
N LEU A 179 -10.96 14.25 -14.04
CA LEU A 179 -9.54 14.37 -14.31
C LEU A 179 -9.25 14.52 -15.81
N GLY A 180 -8.37 15.47 -16.13
CA GLY A 180 -7.85 15.67 -17.48
C GLY A 180 -8.88 16.25 -18.46
N ARG A 181 -8.48 16.36 -19.73
CA ARG A 181 -9.31 16.93 -20.81
C ARG A 181 -10.48 16.03 -21.21
N ASP A 182 -10.33 14.72 -20.98
CA ASP A 182 -11.34 13.71 -21.33
C ASP A 182 -12.42 13.54 -20.26
N ASN A 183 -12.42 14.39 -19.22
CA ASN A 183 -13.38 14.35 -18.12
C ASN A 183 -13.49 12.96 -17.45
N LEU A 184 -12.35 12.35 -17.15
CA LEU A 184 -12.30 11.02 -16.55
C LEU A 184 -12.94 11.04 -15.16
N PRO A 185 -13.88 10.14 -14.85
CA PRO A 185 -14.46 10.03 -13.51
C PRO A 185 -13.44 9.44 -12.51
N MET A 186 -13.74 9.52 -11.22
CA MET A 186 -12.95 8.83 -10.20
C MET A 186 -13.02 7.31 -10.40
N GLU A 187 -11.88 6.64 -10.33
CA GLU A 187 -11.77 5.18 -10.30
C GLU A 187 -11.83 4.66 -8.86
N LEU A 188 -11.75 3.34 -8.65
CA LEU A 188 -11.94 2.75 -7.31
C LEU A 188 -10.89 3.24 -6.30
N ALA A 189 -9.63 3.38 -6.74
CA ALA A 189 -8.56 3.88 -5.90
C ALA A 189 -8.79 5.35 -5.48
N ASP A 190 -9.34 6.18 -6.36
CA ASP A 190 -9.65 7.58 -6.03
C ASP A 190 -10.75 7.67 -4.96
N VAL A 191 -11.77 6.82 -5.07
CA VAL A 191 -12.85 6.75 -4.07
C VAL A 191 -12.33 6.21 -2.73
N GLU A 192 -11.49 5.17 -2.74
CA GLU A 192 -10.83 4.66 -1.53
C GLU A 192 -10.00 5.76 -0.84
N HIS A 193 -9.16 6.46 -1.61
CA HIS A 193 -8.34 7.55 -1.10
C HIS A 193 -9.20 8.71 -0.58
N ALA A 194 -10.30 9.07 -1.25
CA ALA A 194 -11.23 10.09 -0.79
C ALA A 194 -11.84 9.72 0.56
N ILE A 195 -12.24 8.46 0.77
CA ILE A 195 -12.77 7.99 2.06
C ILE A 195 -11.67 7.98 3.14
N CYS A 196 -10.42 7.65 2.78
CA CYS A 196 -9.28 7.79 3.68
C CYS A 196 -9.06 9.25 4.11
N GLU A 197 -9.24 10.22 3.22
CA GLU A 197 -9.18 11.65 3.56
C GLU A 197 -10.38 12.09 4.43
N VAL A 198 -11.57 11.52 4.23
CA VAL A 198 -12.72 11.74 5.13
C VAL A 198 -12.37 11.35 6.56
N ASP A 199 -11.72 10.19 6.77
CA ASP A 199 -11.28 9.78 8.11
C ASP A 199 -10.34 10.81 8.75
N LYS A 200 -9.33 11.27 8.00
CA LYS A 200 -8.36 12.28 8.46
C LYS A 200 -9.01 13.61 8.77
N TYR A 201 -9.95 14.05 7.93
CA TYR A 201 -10.73 15.26 8.12
C TYR A 201 -11.58 15.17 9.40
N LEU A 202 -12.34 14.08 9.55
CA LEU A 202 -13.25 13.88 10.69
C LEU A 202 -12.51 13.72 12.01
N ARG A 203 -11.27 13.22 12.05
CA ARG A 203 -10.43 13.26 13.28
C ARG A 203 -10.24 14.69 13.81
N MET A 204 -10.19 15.66 12.91
CA MET A 204 -9.97 17.07 13.26
C MET A 204 -11.29 17.81 13.49
N SER A 205 -12.26 17.65 12.58
CA SER A 205 -13.51 18.41 12.62
C SER A 205 -14.55 17.82 13.58
N HIS A 206 -14.53 16.49 13.79
CA HIS A 206 -15.51 15.77 14.59
C HIS A 206 -14.82 14.67 15.46
N PRO A 207 -13.96 15.05 16.41
CA PRO A 207 -13.13 14.09 17.18
C PRO A 207 -13.93 13.12 18.07
N SER A 208 -15.21 13.41 18.34
CA SER A 208 -16.13 12.51 19.03
C SER A 208 -16.55 11.31 18.16
N LEU A 209 -16.52 11.43 16.83
CA LEU A 209 -16.84 10.32 15.92
C LEU A 209 -15.68 9.33 15.89
N LYS A 210 -15.95 8.16 16.47
CA LYS A 210 -15.00 7.04 16.54
C LYS A 210 -14.95 6.27 15.23
N GLY A 211 -13.74 5.87 14.86
CA GLY A 211 -13.45 5.12 13.64
C GLY A 211 -12.83 3.77 13.98
N LEU A 212 -12.16 3.15 13.01
CA LEU A 212 -11.45 1.90 13.27
C LEU A 212 -10.18 2.18 14.10
N HIS A 213 -10.02 1.45 15.22
CA HIS A 213 -8.93 1.58 16.20
C HIS A 213 -8.81 2.97 16.86
N ASP A 214 -9.88 3.77 16.88
CA ASP A 214 -9.97 5.05 17.61
C ASP A 214 -8.76 5.98 17.45
N ARG A 215 -8.17 6.01 16.25
CA ARG A 215 -7.03 6.88 15.96
C ARG A 215 -7.44 8.34 16.08
N THR A 216 -6.90 9.02 17.09
CA THR A 216 -7.19 10.42 17.42
C THR A 216 -6.21 11.42 16.80
N HIS A 217 -5.04 10.98 16.36
CA HIS A 217 -3.98 11.87 15.89
C HIS A 217 -3.68 11.70 14.40
N ASN A 218 -3.55 12.83 13.70
CA ASN A 218 -2.92 12.90 12.39
C ASN A 218 -1.43 13.20 12.59
N LYS A 219 -0.54 12.39 12.00
CA LYS A 219 0.89 12.74 11.92
C LYS A 219 1.04 13.94 11.00
N ARG A 220 1.00 15.15 11.55
CA ARG A 220 1.27 16.38 10.80
C ARG A 220 2.77 16.49 10.55
N ALA A 221 3.19 16.54 9.29
CA ALA A 221 4.35 17.32 8.94
C ALA A 221 3.93 18.80 8.90
N ASN A 222 4.82 19.73 9.22
CA ASN A 222 4.62 21.14 8.93
C ASN A 222 4.56 21.33 7.40
N PHE A 223 3.39 21.12 6.81
CA PHE A 223 3.17 21.34 5.39
C PHE A 223 3.12 22.84 5.15
N LYS A 224 4.15 23.36 4.48
CA LYS A 224 4.09 24.68 3.87
C LYS A 224 3.75 24.46 2.40
N PRO A 225 2.61 24.96 1.90
CA PRO A 225 2.30 24.86 0.49
C PRO A 225 3.44 25.51 -0.31
N SER A 226 3.92 24.82 -1.34
CA SER A 226 4.74 25.48 -2.35
C SER A 226 3.85 26.44 -3.13
N SER A 227 4.32 27.66 -3.39
CA SER A 227 3.59 28.73 -4.10
C SER A 227 3.16 28.36 -5.52
N ASN A 228 3.70 27.27 -6.09
CA ASN A 228 3.35 26.81 -7.42
C ASN A 228 2.25 25.74 -7.31
N CYS A 229 1.03 26.10 -7.72
CA CYS A 229 0.01 25.12 -8.08
C CYS A 229 0.59 24.28 -9.24
N PRO A 230 0.47 22.95 -9.23
CA PRO A 230 1.19 22.12 -10.18
C PRO A 230 0.79 22.42 -11.63
N ALA A 231 1.71 22.10 -12.54
CA ALA A 231 1.43 22.02 -13.98
C ALA A 231 0.18 21.18 -14.26
N ILE A 232 -0.45 21.41 -15.42
CA ILE A 232 -1.53 20.56 -15.95
C ILE A 232 -1.12 19.08 -15.72
N PRO A 233 -1.94 18.27 -15.04
CA PRO A 233 -1.56 16.91 -14.69
C PRO A 233 -1.26 16.12 -15.96
N THR A 234 -0.07 15.51 -16.00
CA THR A 234 0.31 14.61 -17.09
C THR A 234 -0.18 13.22 -16.73
N LEU A 235 -1.11 12.69 -17.52
CA LEU A 235 -1.62 11.35 -17.31
C LEU A 235 -0.58 10.31 -17.76
N PRO A 236 -0.48 9.16 -17.06
CA PRO A 236 0.42 8.09 -17.47
C PRO A 236 0.07 7.59 -18.87
N LYS A 237 1.07 7.43 -19.74
CA LYS A 237 0.86 6.93 -21.11
C LYS A 237 0.11 5.59 -21.13
N ALA A 238 0.42 4.72 -20.16
CA ALA A 238 -0.23 3.42 -19.99
C ALA A 238 -1.76 3.50 -19.85
N TRP A 239 -2.31 4.61 -19.34
CA TRP A 239 -3.75 4.76 -19.13
C TRP A 239 -4.53 4.87 -20.43
N SER A 240 -3.88 5.25 -21.53
CA SER A 240 -4.48 5.29 -22.86
C SER A 240 -4.64 3.92 -23.52
N HIS A 241 -4.04 2.86 -22.94
CA HIS A 241 -4.06 1.53 -23.54
C HIS A 241 -5.50 0.97 -23.63
N PRO A 242 -5.96 0.47 -24.80
CA PRO A 242 -7.34 0.02 -24.99
C PRO A 242 -7.81 -1.04 -24.01
N ALA A 243 -6.91 -1.94 -23.57
CA ALA A 243 -7.23 -2.99 -22.62
C ALA A 243 -7.76 -2.47 -21.27
N ARG A 244 -7.39 -1.24 -20.86
CA ARG A 244 -7.86 -0.63 -19.61
C ARG A 244 -9.32 -0.19 -19.64
N LYS A 245 -9.95 -0.18 -20.82
CA LYS A 245 -11.39 0.05 -20.98
C LYS A 245 -12.21 -1.21 -20.68
N ILE A 246 -11.57 -2.38 -20.63
CA ILE A 246 -12.22 -3.65 -20.34
C ILE A 246 -12.17 -3.86 -18.83
N ILE A 247 -13.34 -3.88 -18.20
CA ILE A 247 -13.46 -4.12 -16.76
C ILE A 247 -13.46 -5.63 -16.49
N ARG A 248 -12.55 -6.08 -15.62
CA ARG A 248 -12.35 -7.46 -15.19
C ARG A 248 -12.38 -7.53 -13.66
N VAL A 249 -13.58 -7.46 -13.09
CA VAL A 249 -13.77 -7.69 -11.65
C VAL A 249 -13.79 -9.19 -11.38
N ARG A 250 -12.92 -9.65 -10.48
CA ARG A 250 -12.90 -11.06 -10.05
C ARG A 250 -14.13 -11.36 -9.20
N PRO A 251 -14.92 -12.42 -9.49
CA PRO A 251 -16.13 -12.73 -8.72
C PRO A 251 -15.87 -13.10 -7.25
N LYS A 252 -14.69 -13.65 -6.96
CA LYS A 252 -14.27 -14.01 -5.60
C LYS A 252 -13.24 -13.02 -5.10
N ARG A 253 -13.37 -12.63 -3.83
CA ARG A 253 -12.38 -11.83 -3.13
C ARG A 253 -11.03 -12.56 -3.08
N PRO A 254 -9.92 -11.81 -3.13
CA PRO A 254 -8.61 -12.43 -3.05
C PRO A 254 -8.41 -13.15 -1.71
N ARG A 255 -7.78 -14.33 -1.76
CA ARG A 255 -7.32 -15.09 -0.61
C ARG A 255 -5.81 -15.10 -0.65
N ILE A 256 -5.21 -14.26 0.21
CA ILE A 256 -3.76 -14.15 0.29
C ILE A 256 -3.26 -15.36 1.09
N ASN A 257 -2.74 -16.35 0.37
CA ASN A 257 -1.96 -17.41 0.98
C ASN A 257 -0.55 -16.87 1.18
N LYS A 258 -0.24 -16.44 2.39
CA LYS A 258 1.12 -15.97 2.72
C LYS A 258 2.08 -17.11 2.46
N ARG A 259 3.11 -16.85 1.64
CA ARG A 259 4.19 -17.81 1.38
C ARG A 259 5.09 -18.01 2.62
N TYR A 260 4.94 -17.13 3.60
CA TYR A 260 5.71 -17.04 4.82
C TYR A 260 4.72 -16.78 5.97
N THR A 261 4.48 -17.79 6.81
CA THR A 261 3.54 -17.71 7.95
C THR A 261 4.27 -17.20 9.18
N VAL A 262 3.61 -16.43 10.05
CA VAL A 262 4.18 -16.06 11.36
C VAL A 262 4.16 -17.28 12.28
N ALA A 263 5.34 -17.77 12.67
CA ALA A 263 5.48 -18.80 13.69
C ALA A 263 5.11 -18.24 15.07
N TYR A 264 5.85 -17.20 15.50
CA TYR A 264 5.61 -16.50 16.76
C TYR A 264 6.20 -15.09 16.76
N ILE A 265 5.76 -14.27 17.72
CA ILE A 265 6.33 -12.95 17.99
C ILE A 265 7.24 -13.08 19.20
N GLY A 266 8.51 -12.70 19.05
CA GLY A 266 9.51 -12.83 20.11
C GLY A 266 9.72 -11.57 20.93
N ASP A 267 9.45 -10.39 20.38
CA ASP A 267 9.70 -9.12 21.05
C ASP A 267 8.85 -7.97 20.49
N MET A 268 8.79 -6.87 21.23
CA MET A 268 8.10 -5.63 20.83
C MET A 268 8.89 -4.42 21.31
N VAL A 269 9.16 -3.50 20.39
CA VAL A 269 9.83 -2.22 20.66
C VAL A 269 9.02 -1.05 20.15
N LYS A 270 9.29 0.13 20.71
CA LYS A 270 8.88 1.41 20.13
C LYS A 270 10.07 2.02 19.41
N ASP A 271 9.89 2.38 18.14
CA ASP A 271 10.92 3.10 17.40
C ASP A 271 11.11 4.53 17.94
N LYS A 272 12.12 5.25 17.42
CA LYS A 272 12.42 6.64 17.82
C LYS A 272 11.27 7.63 17.58
N LYS A 273 10.23 7.22 16.84
CA LYS A 273 9.03 8.01 16.53
C LYS A 273 7.80 7.48 17.29
N GLY A 274 7.98 6.56 18.23
CA GLY A 274 6.92 5.94 19.01
C GLY A 274 6.08 4.89 18.26
N LYS A 275 6.46 4.46 17.06
CA LYS A 275 5.77 3.39 16.33
C LYS A 275 6.12 2.04 16.96
N VAL A 276 5.11 1.23 17.24
CA VAL A 276 5.30 -0.13 17.74
C VAL A 276 5.75 -1.02 16.59
N LEU A 277 6.82 -1.77 16.82
CA LEU A 277 7.35 -2.81 15.93
C LEU A 277 7.39 -4.12 16.72
N TYR A 278 7.01 -5.21 16.07
CA TYR A 278 7.06 -6.56 16.63
C TYR A 278 8.16 -7.37 15.94
N LYS A 279 8.93 -8.15 16.69
CA LYS A 279 9.93 -9.07 16.14
C LYS A 279 9.25 -10.38 15.79
N VAL A 280 9.06 -10.61 14.50
CA VAL A 280 8.31 -11.71 13.91
C VAL A 280 9.26 -12.83 13.46
N PHE A 281 8.98 -14.05 13.90
CA PHE A 281 9.64 -15.27 13.47
C PHE A 281 8.72 -16.01 12.50
N TRP A 282 9.29 -16.57 11.43
CA TRP A 282 8.51 -17.12 10.31
C TRP A 282 8.58 -18.65 10.28
N GLU A 283 7.47 -19.32 9.99
CA GLU A 283 7.40 -20.77 9.85
C GLU A 283 8.31 -21.24 8.71
N ASN A 284 9.10 -22.29 8.95
CA ASN A 284 10.09 -22.84 8.02
C ASN A 284 11.29 -21.92 7.72
N TYR A 285 11.49 -20.85 8.50
CA TYR A 285 12.67 -20.00 8.46
C TYR A 285 13.45 -20.10 9.77
N ARG A 286 14.75 -19.81 9.70
CA ARG A 286 15.61 -19.81 10.88
C ARG A 286 15.38 -18.54 11.72
N ASP A 287 15.63 -18.62 13.01
CA ASP A 287 15.48 -17.51 13.95
C ASP A 287 16.32 -16.27 13.62
N ASP A 288 17.48 -16.44 12.97
CA ASP A 288 18.32 -15.35 12.48
C ASP A 288 17.71 -14.58 11.29
N GLN A 289 16.62 -15.11 10.72
CA GLN A 289 15.84 -14.50 9.66
C GLN A 289 14.57 -13.80 10.19
N ALA A 290 14.42 -13.69 11.51
CA ALA A 290 13.33 -12.94 12.12
C ALA A 290 13.39 -11.45 11.74
N THR A 291 12.21 -10.83 11.62
CA THR A 291 12.06 -9.48 11.03
C THR A 291 11.29 -8.56 11.98
N TRP A 292 11.50 -7.25 11.89
CA TRP A 292 10.72 -6.28 12.68
C TRP A 292 9.58 -5.72 11.84
N GLU A 293 8.36 -6.17 12.13
CA GLU A 293 7.16 -5.78 11.40
C GLU A 293 6.40 -4.67 12.14
N PRO A 294 5.88 -3.65 11.43
CA PRO A 294 5.06 -2.64 12.07
C PRO A 294 3.73 -3.18 12.61
N GLU A 295 3.29 -2.68 13.76
CA GLU A 295 2.03 -3.10 14.40
C GLU A 295 0.82 -3.02 13.46
N ASP A 296 0.69 -1.96 12.67
CA ASP A 296 -0.42 -1.78 11.74
C ASP A 296 -0.47 -2.84 10.65
N GLU A 297 0.69 -3.30 10.18
CA GLU A 297 0.79 -4.35 9.15
C GLU A 297 0.60 -5.74 9.78
N LEU A 298 1.15 -5.95 10.99
CA LEU A 298 1.04 -7.24 11.67
C LEU A 298 -0.36 -7.49 12.23
N MET A 299 -1.06 -6.45 12.67
CA MET A 299 -2.48 -6.53 13.06
C MET A 299 -3.39 -6.84 11.88
N GLU A 300 -2.95 -6.57 10.65
CA GLU A 300 -3.67 -6.95 9.43
C GLU A 300 -3.31 -8.38 8.99
N ASP A 301 -2.02 -8.72 8.99
CA ASP A 301 -1.51 -9.99 8.48
C ASP A 301 -1.68 -11.16 9.47
N ALA A 302 -1.54 -10.91 10.78
CA ALA A 302 -1.58 -11.94 11.83
C ALA A 302 -2.14 -11.42 13.17
N PRO A 303 -3.37 -10.87 13.22
CA PRO A 303 -3.93 -10.26 14.44
C PRO A 303 -3.95 -11.20 15.64
N LEU A 304 -4.29 -12.47 15.44
CA LEU A 304 -4.32 -13.48 16.52
C LEU A 304 -2.93 -13.72 17.13
N LYS A 305 -1.85 -13.64 16.34
CA LYS A 305 -0.48 -13.78 16.84
C LYS A 305 -0.06 -12.57 17.68
N VAL A 306 -0.54 -11.38 17.31
CA VAL A 306 -0.33 -10.17 18.12
C VAL A 306 -1.10 -10.27 19.43
N GLU A 307 -2.36 -10.70 19.39
CA GLU A 307 -3.17 -10.92 20.60
C GLU A 307 -2.52 -11.95 21.54
N GLU A 308 -2.14 -13.12 21.02
CA GLU A 308 -1.44 -14.18 21.75
C GLU A 308 -0.17 -13.65 22.44
N PHE A 309 0.64 -12.89 21.70
CA PHE A 309 1.85 -12.28 22.24
C PHE A 309 1.55 -11.27 23.36
N LEU A 310 0.59 -10.38 23.16
CA LEU A 310 0.23 -9.36 24.15
C LEU A 310 -0.37 -9.98 25.42
N GLU A 311 -1.19 -11.03 25.29
CA GLU A 311 -1.70 -11.81 26.42
C GLU A 311 -0.57 -12.49 27.19
N SER A 312 0.38 -13.11 26.48
CA SER A 312 1.54 -13.76 27.12
C SER A 312 2.39 -12.80 27.95
N ARG A 313 2.45 -11.50 27.59
CA ARG A 313 3.15 -10.49 28.38
C ARG A 313 2.34 -9.99 29.57
N ARG A 314 1.01 -9.94 29.46
CA ARG A 314 0.13 -9.57 30.58
C ARG A 314 0.20 -10.58 31.71
N HIS A 315 0.43 -11.86 31.41
CA HIS A 315 0.61 -12.92 32.40
C HIS A 315 2.03 -13.03 32.98
N ARG A 316 3.00 -12.27 32.44
CA ARG A 316 4.39 -12.22 32.95
C ARG A 316 4.69 -11.01 33.84
N HIS A 317 3.68 -10.19 34.10
CA HIS A 317 3.70 -9.07 35.06
C HIS A 317 2.69 -9.31 36.16
#